data_AF-A0A1B6I6G7-F1
#
_entry.id   AF-A0A1B6I6G7-F1
#
_cell.length_a   1.000
_cell.length_b   1.000
_cell.length_c   1.000
_cell.angle_alpha   90.00
_cell.angle_beta   90.00
_cell.angle_gamma   90.00
#
_symmetry.space_group_name_H-M   'P 1'
#
loop_
_entity.id
_entity.type
_entity.pdbx_description
1 polymer ?
#
loop_
_entity_poly.entity_id
_entity_poly.type
_entity_poly.pdbx_seq_one_letter_code
_entity_poly.pdbx_strand_id
1 'polypeptide(L)'
;GLRWSNDLSHWMEYLPSDSANNIVASWHCYNWNECIHEKCWESEIAPVAAKYPLIVGEIGEDGCTHSFIDGLMPWLDKHNISYLAWTWNAWDCYGGPVLIKDYSGTPTNFGKGFKDHLAGK
;
A
#
# COMPACT_ATOMS: atom_id res chain seq x y z
N GLY A 1 11.82 4.54 -5.44
CA GLY A 1 12.57 3.27 -5.37
C GLY A 1 12.59 2.61 -6.74
N LEU A 2 13.16 1.40 -6.83
CA LEU A 2 13.08 0.57 -8.03
C LEU A 2 11.62 0.20 -8.29
N ARG A 3 11.25 0.06 -9.58
CA ARG A 3 9.87 -0.24 -10.02
C ARG A 3 8.82 0.67 -9.37
N TRP A 4 9.04 1.98 -9.38
CA TRP A 4 8.15 2.96 -8.72
C TRP A 4 7.90 2.64 -7.24
N SER A 5 8.94 2.17 -6.56
CA SER A 5 8.91 1.74 -5.14
C SER A 5 8.15 0.44 -4.87
N ASN A 6 7.87 -0.39 -5.88
CA ASN A 6 7.28 -1.72 -5.67
C ASN A 6 8.34 -2.83 -5.39
N ASP A 7 9.63 -2.55 -5.57
CA ASP A 7 10.71 -3.52 -5.35
C ASP A 7 11.59 -3.14 -4.15
N LEU A 8 11.60 -4.04 -3.15
CA LEU A 8 12.43 -3.95 -1.94
C LEU A 8 13.47 -5.07 -1.83
N SER A 9 13.65 -5.90 -2.86
CA SER A 9 14.53 -7.08 -2.85
C SER A 9 15.98 -6.78 -2.42
N HIS A 10 16.48 -5.59 -2.77
CA HIS A 10 17.82 -5.12 -2.41
C HIS A 10 17.82 -4.03 -1.33
N TRP A 11 16.68 -3.73 -0.69
CA TRP A 11 16.59 -2.62 0.25
C TRP A 11 17.57 -2.74 1.43
N MET A 12 17.73 -3.95 1.98
CA MET A 12 18.68 -4.20 3.07
C MET A 12 20.14 -4.09 2.66
N GLU A 13 20.48 -4.34 1.39
CA GLU A 13 21.84 -4.24 0.86
C GLU A 13 22.31 -2.78 0.77
N TYR A 14 21.39 -1.88 0.44
CA TYR A 14 21.67 -0.45 0.21
C TYR A 14 21.17 0.47 1.33
N LEU A 15 20.90 -0.09 2.51
CA LEU A 15 20.46 0.69 3.66
C LEU A 15 21.53 1.73 4.06
N PRO A 16 21.22 3.04 4.13
CA PRO A 16 22.18 4.02 4.60
C PRO A 16 22.48 3.84 6.10
N SER A 17 23.68 4.26 6.52
CA SER A 17 24.02 4.30 7.94
C SER A 17 23.24 5.40 8.63
N ASP A 18 22.48 5.04 9.67
CA ASP A 18 21.76 5.98 10.52
C ASP A 18 22.05 5.70 12.00
N SER A 19 22.86 6.57 12.60
CA SER A 19 23.22 6.48 14.03
C SER A 19 22.03 6.57 14.99
N ALA A 20 20.90 7.13 14.55
CA ALA A 20 19.69 7.23 15.35
C ALA A 20 18.82 5.97 15.28
N ASN A 21 19.10 5.03 14.37
CA ASN A 21 18.29 3.84 14.09
C ASN A 21 16.81 4.17 13.85
N ASN A 22 16.53 5.19 13.03
CA ASN A 22 15.20 5.76 12.80
C ASN A 22 14.81 5.79 11.30
N ILE A 23 15.24 4.78 10.54
CA ILE A 23 14.86 4.58 9.14
C ILE A 23 13.59 3.73 9.06
N VAL A 24 12.71 4.09 8.13
CA VAL A 24 11.50 3.35 7.75
C VAL A 24 11.57 3.03 6.25
N ALA A 25 11.19 1.82 5.86
CA ALA A 25 11.05 1.44 4.46
C ALA A 25 9.69 1.94 3.91
N SER A 26 9.68 2.46 2.68
CA SER A 26 8.44 2.77 1.95
C SER A 26 8.28 1.83 0.75
N TRP A 27 7.09 1.28 0.59
CA TRP A 27 6.69 0.43 -0.55
C TRP A 27 5.40 0.95 -1.17
N HIS A 28 5.24 0.83 -2.48
CA HIS A 28 4.00 1.19 -3.18
C HIS A 28 3.44 -0.08 -3.82
N CYS A 29 2.14 -0.33 -3.68
CA CYS A 29 1.51 -1.56 -4.15
C CYS A 29 0.17 -1.30 -4.84
N TYR A 30 0.15 -1.60 -6.13
CA TYR A 30 -1.01 -1.55 -7.01
C TYR A 30 -1.19 -2.88 -7.74
N ASN A 31 -2.41 -3.21 -8.17
CA ASN A 31 -2.73 -4.47 -8.86
C ASN A 31 -2.04 -4.66 -10.23
N TRP A 32 -1.42 -3.62 -10.78
CA TRP A 32 -0.64 -3.66 -12.02
C TRP A 32 0.88 -3.66 -11.80
N ASN A 33 1.35 -3.73 -10.55
CA ASN A 33 2.78 -3.85 -10.27
C ASN A 33 3.30 -5.28 -10.50
N GLU A 34 4.60 -5.49 -10.25
CA GLU A 34 5.21 -6.81 -10.40
C GLU A 34 5.04 -7.67 -9.15
N CYS A 35 5.26 -7.11 -7.96
CA CYS A 35 5.00 -7.79 -6.70
C CYS A 35 3.59 -7.48 -6.17
N ILE A 36 2.63 -8.31 -6.59
CA ILE A 36 1.18 -8.10 -6.37
C ILE A 36 0.45 -9.29 -5.75
N HIS A 37 1.17 -10.32 -5.28
CA HIS A 37 0.54 -11.49 -4.69
C HIS A 37 1.29 -11.95 -3.44
N GLU A 38 0.61 -12.62 -2.52
CA GLU A 38 1.16 -13.04 -1.23
C GLU A 38 2.53 -13.73 -1.34
N LYS A 39 2.72 -14.61 -2.33
CA LYS A 39 4.02 -15.29 -2.54
C LYS A 39 5.19 -14.31 -2.72
N CYS A 40 5.00 -13.16 -3.38
CA CYS A 40 6.07 -12.18 -3.56
C CYS A 40 6.19 -11.29 -2.31
N TRP A 41 5.08 -10.95 -1.66
CA TRP A 41 5.07 -10.15 -0.43
C TRP A 41 5.85 -10.88 0.67
N GLU A 42 5.65 -12.19 0.80
CA GLU A 42 6.39 -13.07 1.72
C GLU A 42 7.89 -13.17 1.37
N SER A 43 8.26 -13.17 0.08
CA SER A 43 9.67 -13.30 -0.32
C SER A 43 10.44 -11.98 -0.31
N GLU A 44 9.79 -10.85 -0.58
CA GLU A 44 10.45 -9.55 -0.80
C GLU A 44 10.15 -8.53 0.29
N ILE A 45 8.92 -8.49 0.80
CA ILE A 45 8.44 -7.41 1.70
C ILE A 45 8.54 -7.84 3.17
N ALA A 46 8.07 -9.04 3.51
CA ALA A 46 8.10 -9.57 4.87
C ALA A 46 9.52 -9.60 5.48
N PRO A 47 10.60 -9.96 4.75
CA PRO A 47 11.95 -9.92 5.30
C PRO A 47 12.42 -8.51 5.71
N VAL A 48 11.95 -7.48 5.02
CA VAL A 48 12.23 -6.08 5.37
C VAL A 48 11.41 -5.66 6.59
N ALA A 49 10.10 -5.93 6.57
CA ALA A 49 9.18 -5.60 7.67
C ALA A 49 9.54 -6.31 9.00
N ALA A 50 10.18 -7.48 8.93
CA ALA A 50 10.67 -8.20 10.10
C ALA A 50 11.87 -7.52 10.79
N LYS A 51 12.56 -6.59 10.12
CA LYS A 51 13.77 -5.94 10.64
C LYS A 51 13.63 -4.43 10.81
N TYR A 52 12.81 -3.79 9.98
CA TYR A 52 12.59 -2.34 9.98
C TYR A 52 11.10 -2.03 9.90
N PRO A 53 10.64 -0.93 10.53
CA PRO A 53 9.30 -0.44 10.27
C PRO A 53 9.10 -0.22 8.76
N LEU A 54 7.94 -0.62 8.27
CA LEU A 54 7.55 -0.47 6.87
C LEU A 54 6.21 0.24 6.78
N ILE A 55 6.12 1.19 5.86
CA ILE A 55 4.85 1.80 5.45
C ILE A 55 4.62 1.53 3.97
N VAL A 56 3.41 1.09 3.62
CA VAL A 56 2.96 1.10 2.24
C VAL A 56 2.47 2.51 1.95
N GLY A 57 3.35 3.32 1.36
CA GLY A 57 3.10 4.75 1.12
C GLY A 57 1.92 4.98 0.19
N GLU A 58 1.62 4.01 -0.67
CA GLU A 58 0.47 4.02 -1.58
C GLU A 58 -0.06 2.60 -1.77
N ILE A 59 -1.35 2.40 -1.47
CA ILE A 59 -2.14 1.26 -1.97
C ILE A 59 -3.24 1.74 -2.91
N GLY A 60 -3.54 0.94 -3.92
CA GLY A 60 -4.71 1.18 -4.77
C GLY A 60 -4.89 0.14 -5.88
N GLU A 61 -5.95 0.30 -6.66
CA GLU A 61 -6.26 -0.53 -7.82
C GLU A 61 -7.04 0.26 -8.89
N ASP A 62 -7.16 -0.32 -10.09
CA ASP A 62 -7.88 0.28 -11.21
C ASP A 62 -9.34 -0.19 -11.24
N GLY A 63 -10.12 0.32 -12.19
CA GLY A 63 -11.50 -0.13 -12.39
C GLY A 63 -12.52 0.35 -11.36
N CYS A 64 -12.12 1.23 -10.42
CA CYS A 64 -12.98 1.72 -9.34
C CYS A 64 -13.59 0.56 -8.52
N THR A 65 -12.78 -0.47 -8.26
CA THR A 65 -13.11 -1.61 -7.38
C THR A 65 -12.26 -1.56 -6.11
N HIS A 66 -12.40 -2.56 -5.23
CA HIS A 66 -11.56 -2.71 -4.04
C HIS A 66 -11.09 -4.16 -3.82
N SER A 67 -11.22 -5.02 -4.85
CA SER A 67 -10.97 -6.46 -4.74
C SER A 67 -9.51 -6.82 -4.51
N PHE A 68 -8.58 -6.00 -5.02
CA PHE A 68 -7.16 -6.21 -4.81
C PHE A 68 -6.77 -5.78 -3.39
N ILE A 69 -7.23 -4.60 -2.96
CA ILE A 69 -6.92 -4.12 -1.61
C ILE A 69 -7.58 -4.97 -0.52
N ASP A 70 -8.71 -5.62 -0.81
CA ASP A 70 -9.35 -6.59 0.09
C ASP A 70 -8.44 -7.80 0.41
N GLY A 71 -7.53 -8.17 -0.49
CA GLY A 71 -6.52 -9.20 -0.23
C GLY A 71 -5.25 -8.64 0.41
N LEU A 72 -4.83 -7.44 -0.02
CA LEU A 72 -3.60 -6.81 0.45
C LEU A 72 -3.69 -6.33 1.91
N MET A 73 -4.75 -5.60 2.28
CA MET A 73 -4.86 -4.97 3.61
C MET A 73 -4.84 -6.00 4.76
N PRO A 74 -5.56 -7.14 4.70
CA PRO A 74 -5.45 -8.17 5.74
C PRO A 74 -4.04 -8.76 5.88
N TRP A 75 -3.31 -8.91 4.77
CA TRP A 75 -1.92 -9.36 4.82
C TRP A 75 -1.02 -8.33 5.50
N LEU A 76 -1.22 -7.04 5.21
CA LEU A 76 -0.50 -5.94 5.86
C LEU A 76 -0.81 -5.86 7.35
N ASP A 77 -2.08 -5.99 7.74
CA ASP A 77 -2.51 -6.00 9.14
C ASP A 77 -1.86 -7.15 9.91
N LYS A 78 -1.85 -8.36 9.33
CA LYS A 78 -1.19 -9.55 9.92
C LYS A 78 0.31 -9.32 10.17
N HIS A 79 0.96 -8.52 9.33
CA HIS A 79 2.38 -8.20 9.43
C HIS A 79 2.66 -6.91 10.21
N ASN A 80 1.64 -6.25 10.77
CA ASN A 80 1.74 -4.96 11.45
C ASN A 80 2.37 -3.86 10.57
N ILE A 81 2.09 -3.89 9.27
CA ILE A 81 2.59 -2.91 8.31
C ILE A 81 1.57 -1.78 8.16
N SER A 82 2.00 -0.53 8.33
CA SER A 82 1.12 0.63 8.12
C SER A 82 0.91 0.91 6.63
N TYR A 83 -0.21 1.49 6.24
CA TYR A 83 -0.49 1.80 4.84
C TYR A 83 -1.37 3.04 4.64
N LEU A 84 -1.27 3.64 3.46
CA LEU A 84 -2.04 4.79 3.04
C LEU A 84 -2.70 4.48 1.69
N ALA A 85 -4.01 4.68 1.59
CA ALA A 85 -4.67 4.61 0.29
C ALA A 85 -4.38 5.86 -0.54
N TRP A 86 -4.02 5.64 -1.80
CA TRP A 86 -4.03 6.68 -2.82
C TRP A 86 -5.44 6.70 -3.43
N THR A 87 -6.18 7.80 -3.51
CA THR A 87 -5.87 9.16 -3.02
C THR A 87 -7.12 9.93 -2.60
N TRP A 88 -6.96 10.91 -1.69
CA TRP A 88 -8.03 11.82 -1.28
C TRP A 88 -8.17 12.99 -2.26
N ASN A 89 -8.97 12.80 -3.31
CA ASN A 89 -9.25 13.79 -4.37
C ASN A 89 -10.62 13.50 -5.01
N ALA A 90 -11.12 14.32 -5.96
CA ALA A 90 -12.49 14.24 -6.51
C ALA A 90 -12.57 14.24 -8.07
N TRP A 91 -11.48 13.85 -8.73
CA TRP A 91 -11.29 13.82 -10.20
C TRP A 91 -11.68 12.52 -10.95
N ASP A 92 -12.58 11.69 -10.39
CA ASP A 92 -13.02 10.37 -10.91
C ASP A 92 -12.09 9.19 -10.56
N CYS A 93 -12.67 8.04 -10.16
CA CYS A 93 -11.96 6.82 -9.74
C CYS A 93 -11.55 5.87 -10.87
N TYR A 94 -11.91 6.15 -12.12
CA TYR A 94 -11.41 5.42 -13.28
C TYR A 94 -10.08 6.01 -13.80
N GLY A 95 -9.76 7.27 -13.46
CA GLY A 95 -8.47 7.90 -13.75
C GLY A 95 -7.34 7.53 -12.78
N GLY A 96 -7.66 6.74 -11.75
CA GLY A 96 -6.78 6.27 -10.69
C GLY A 96 -7.59 5.91 -9.43
N PRO A 97 -7.01 5.22 -8.45
CA PRO A 97 -7.73 4.90 -7.22
C PRO A 97 -7.97 6.20 -6.47
N VAL A 98 -9.23 6.62 -6.39
CA VAL A 98 -9.65 7.88 -5.75
C VAL A 98 -10.65 7.53 -4.67
N LEU A 99 -10.46 8.07 -3.47
CA LEU A 99 -11.25 7.72 -2.29
C LEU A 99 -12.63 8.39 -2.27
N ILE A 100 -12.76 9.61 -2.79
CA ILE A 100 -13.97 10.42 -2.66
C ILE A 100 -14.49 10.91 -4.01
N LYS A 101 -15.80 11.10 -4.13
CA LYS A 101 -16.47 11.70 -5.28
C LYS A 101 -16.48 13.23 -5.21
N ASP A 102 -16.40 13.77 -4.00
CA ASP A 102 -16.46 15.18 -3.69
C ASP A 102 -15.79 15.48 -2.34
N TYR A 103 -15.46 16.75 -2.08
CA TYR A 103 -14.80 17.18 -0.85
C TYR A 103 -15.71 17.19 0.40
N SER A 104 -16.98 16.81 0.28
CA SER A 104 -17.82 16.49 1.45
C SER A 104 -17.54 15.08 1.98
N GLY A 105 -16.72 14.29 1.28
CA GLY A 105 -16.26 12.98 1.72
C GLY A 105 -17.13 11.80 1.25
N THR A 106 -18.00 12.01 0.26
CA THR A 106 -18.78 10.92 -0.35
C THR A 106 -17.82 9.88 -0.93
N PRO A 107 -17.80 8.61 -0.48
CA PRO A 107 -16.82 7.64 -0.95
C PRO A 107 -17.11 7.19 -2.40
N THR A 108 -16.06 6.90 -3.16
CA THR A 108 -16.14 6.06 -4.36
C THR A 108 -16.31 4.58 -3.98
N ASN A 109 -16.44 3.68 -4.94
CA ASN A 109 -16.45 2.24 -4.65
C ASN A 109 -15.12 1.77 -4.04
N PHE A 110 -13.98 2.22 -4.60
CA PHE A 110 -12.65 1.98 -4.03
C PHE A 110 -12.54 2.54 -2.60
N GLY A 111 -12.92 3.81 -2.40
CA GLY A 111 -12.86 4.45 -1.09
C GLY A 111 -13.81 3.84 -0.06
N LYS A 112 -14.94 3.27 -0.50
CA LYS A 112 -15.83 2.50 0.38
C LYS A 112 -15.12 1.26 0.92
N GLY A 113 -14.45 0.48 0.06
CA GLY A 113 -13.72 -0.72 0.49
C GLY A 113 -12.63 -0.39 1.52
N PHE A 114 -11.80 0.60 1.21
CA PHE A 114 -10.76 1.07 2.14
C PHE A 114 -11.34 1.55 3.48
N LYS A 115 -12.40 2.38 3.44
CA LYS A 115 -13.06 2.90 4.65
C LYS A 115 -13.68 1.79 5.50
N ASP A 116 -14.34 0.82 4.88
CA ASP A 116 -15.01 -0.27 5.59
C ASP A 116 -13.99 -1.18 6.28
N HIS A 117 -12.87 -1.50 5.61
CA HIS A 117 -11.75 -2.23 6.21
C HIS A 117 -11.20 -1.53 7.47
N LEU A 118 -10.89 -0.23 7.37
CA LEU A 118 -10.41 0.55 8.52
C LEU A 118 -11.44 0.66 9.66
N ALA A 119 -12.73 0.54 9.35
CA ALA A 119 -13.80 0.52 10.34
C ALA A 119 -14.04 -0.88 10.94
N GLY A 120 -13.30 -1.90 10.52
CA GLY A 120 -13.44 -3.29 10.97
C GLY A 120 -14.72 -3.97 10.50
N LYS A 121 -15.18 -3.67 9.28
CA LYS A 121 -16.42 -4.19 8.69
C LYS A 121 -16.19 -5.27 7.64
#